data_AF-A0A9N8DRC0-F1
#
_entry.id   AF-A0A9N8DRC0-F1
#
_cell.length_a   1.000
_cell.length_b   1.000
_cell.length_c   1.000
_cell.angle_alpha   90.00
_cell.angle_beta   90.00
_cell.angle_gamma   90.00
#
_symmetry.space_group_name_H-M   'P 1'
#
loop_
_entity.id
_entity.type
_entity.pdbx_description
1 polymer ?
#
loop_
_entity_poly.entity_id
_entity_poly.type
_entity_poly.pdbx_seq_one_letter_code
_entity_poly.pdbx_strand_id
1 'polypeptide(L)'
;MKKFPDNEGIQQFGISVMYFCFNSMKVDNPKRVDAVRSYVQDIDGIPIAVKGMKRWPDNMSVQEFGCKLFSGIIYDEDKYDHAMVEKSAVAAVSTTMQRHWNNHSNKSVKIAACRFMNEMFRNYGENWSP
;
A
#
# COMPACT_ATOMS: atom_id res chain seq x y z
N MET A 1 13.83 -2.48 -7.63
CA MET A 1 12.98 -1.28 -7.82
C MET A 1 13.79 0.01 -8.00
N LYS A 2 14.59 0.49 -7.03
CA LYS A 2 15.36 1.75 -7.18
C LYS A 2 16.28 1.77 -8.42
N LYS A 3 17.00 0.67 -8.67
CA LYS A 3 17.91 0.49 -9.83
C LYS A 3 17.20 0.30 -11.18
N PHE A 4 15.93 -0.10 -11.17
CA PHE A 4 15.15 -0.36 -12.39
C PHE A 4 13.79 0.37 -12.28
N PRO A 5 13.82 1.71 -12.27
CA PRO A 5 12.63 2.52 -11.99
C PRO A 5 11.62 2.53 -13.13
N ASP A 6 11.98 2.07 -14.33
CA ASP A 6 11.10 2.07 -15.51
C ASP A 6 10.69 0.67 -15.98
N ASN A 7 11.19 -0.37 -15.30
CA ASN A 7 10.79 -1.74 -15.61
C ASN A 7 9.50 -2.10 -14.86
N GLU A 8 8.38 -2.09 -15.58
CA GLU A 8 7.05 -2.38 -15.05
C GLU A 8 6.99 -3.72 -14.30
N GLY A 9 7.54 -4.78 -14.89
CA GLY A 9 7.55 -6.11 -14.28
C GLY A 9 8.30 -6.13 -12.94
N ILE A 10 9.50 -5.53 -12.88
CA ILE A 10 10.29 -5.43 -11.64
C ILE A 10 9.54 -4.65 -10.56
N GLN A 11 8.68 -3.71 -10.96
CA GLN A 11 7.98 -2.82 -10.04
C GLN A 11 6.71 -3.48 -9.53
N GLN A 12 5.98 -4.15 -10.41
CA GLN A 12 4.90 -5.06 -10.06
C GLN A 12 5.40 -6.15 -9.10
N PHE A 13 6.44 -6.92 -9.47
CA PHE A 13 6.98 -7.97 -8.61
C PHE A 13 7.52 -7.41 -7.29
N GLY A 14 8.21 -6.27 -7.33
CA GLY A 14 8.72 -5.63 -6.13
C GLY A 14 7.62 -5.24 -5.13
N ILE A 15 6.55 -4.59 -5.60
CA ILE A 15 5.40 -4.23 -4.75
C ILE A 15 4.66 -5.47 -4.26
N SER A 16 4.50 -6.48 -5.13
CA SER A 16 3.86 -7.76 -4.76
C SER A 16 4.64 -8.48 -3.67
N VAL A 17 5.97 -8.56 -3.80
CA VAL A 17 6.85 -9.17 -2.79
C VAL A 17 6.77 -8.39 -1.48
N MET A 18 6.79 -7.06 -1.50
CA MET A 18 6.59 -6.25 -0.28
C MET A 18 5.25 -6.57 0.39
N TYR A 19 4.16 -6.64 -0.39
CA TYR A 19 2.85 -7.02 0.13
C TYR A 19 2.84 -8.43 0.73
N PHE A 20 3.37 -9.43 0.03
CA PHE A 20 3.39 -10.81 0.52
C PHE A 20 4.31 -10.98 1.72
N CYS A 21 5.46 -10.31 1.75
CA CYS A 21 6.30 -10.26 2.94
C CYS A 21 5.50 -9.70 4.12
N PHE A 22 4.65 -8.68 3.90
CA PHE A 22 3.80 -8.11 4.95
C PHE A 22 2.62 -9.03 5.35
N ASN A 23 1.91 -9.64 4.38
CA ASN A 23 0.62 -10.33 4.61
C ASN A 23 0.65 -11.87 4.60
N SER A 24 1.64 -12.51 3.98
CA SER A 24 1.77 -13.99 3.96
C SER A 24 2.19 -14.58 5.30
N MET A 25 2.25 -13.76 6.35
CA MET A 25 2.64 -14.15 7.69
C MET A 25 1.46 -13.98 8.64
N LYS A 26 0.39 -14.73 8.40
CA LYS A 26 -0.57 -14.99 9.47
C LYS A 26 0.13 -15.80 10.56
N VAL A 27 0.68 -15.04 11.52
CA VAL A 27 0.68 -15.25 12.98
C VAL A 27 1.17 -16.60 13.52
N ASP A 28 2.45 -16.93 13.30
CA ASP A 28 3.15 -17.86 14.20
C ASP A 28 4.39 -17.24 14.87
N ASN A 29 4.92 -16.12 14.34
CA ASN A 29 6.16 -15.53 14.87
C ASN A 29 6.19 -13.99 14.79
N PRO A 30 5.89 -13.28 15.91
CA PRO A 30 5.88 -11.82 15.95
C PRO A 30 7.24 -11.18 15.61
N LYS A 31 8.36 -11.82 15.95
CA LYS A 31 9.71 -11.29 15.63
C LYS A 31 9.98 -11.19 14.12
N ARG A 32 9.33 -12.03 13.33
CA ARG A 32 9.47 -12.03 11.86
C ARG A 32 8.65 -10.92 11.22
N VAL A 33 7.49 -10.61 11.80
CA VAL A 33 6.65 -9.48 11.39
C VAL A 33 7.40 -8.17 11.61
N ASP A 34 8.01 -7.99 12.77
CA ASP A 34 8.81 -6.80 13.08
C ASP A 34 10.00 -6.65 12.12
N ALA A 35 10.74 -7.74 11.84
CA ALA A 35 11.89 -7.71 10.93
C ALA A 35 11.51 -7.30 9.50
N VAL A 36 10.39 -7.79 8.99
CA VAL A 36 9.89 -7.43 7.65
C VAL A 36 9.36 -6.00 7.62
N ARG A 37 8.71 -5.55 8.69
CA ARG A 37 8.20 -4.18 8.82
C ARG A 37 9.36 -3.17 8.87
N SER A 38 10.38 -3.45 9.68
CA SER A 38 11.62 -2.67 9.69
C SER A 38 12.26 -2.66 8.30
N TYR A 39 12.32 -3.80 7.61
CA TYR A 39 12.84 -3.83 6.24
C TYR A 39 12.05 -2.92 5.27
N VAL A 40 10.71 -2.93 5.33
CA VAL A 40 9.87 -2.05 4.50
C VAL A 40 10.08 -0.58 4.85
N GLN A 41 10.34 -0.24 6.11
CA GLN A 41 10.72 1.12 6.51
C GLN A 41 12.12 1.48 5.98
N ASP A 42 13.11 0.63 6.21
CA ASP A 42 14.52 0.83 5.87
C ASP A 42 14.73 1.05 4.38
N ILE A 43 13.91 0.41 3.53
CA ILE A 43 14.02 0.57 2.09
C ILE A 43 13.21 1.74 1.52
N ASP A 44 12.45 2.47 2.34
CA ASP A 44 11.39 3.40 1.90
C ASP A 44 10.32 2.71 1.03
N GLY A 45 9.71 1.65 1.56
CA GLY A 45 8.67 0.88 0.87
C GLY A 45 7.44 1.71 0.49
N ILE A 46 6.97 2.62 1.37
CA ILE A 46 5.82 3.49 1.06
C ILE A 46 6.11 4.39 -0.15
N PRO A 47 7.18 5.23 -0.17
CA PRO A 47 7.48 6.07 -1.33
C PRO A 47 7.74 5.27 -2.60
N ILE A 48 8.37 4.09 -2.48
CA ILE A 48 8.60 3.20 -3.62
C ILE A 48 7.29 2.71 -4.23
N ALA A 49 6.35 2.24 -3.40
CA ALA A 49 5.05 1.78 -3.87
C ALA A 49 4.22 2.93 -4.47
N VAL A 50 4.22 4.12 -3.83
CA VAL A 50 3.57 5.33 -4.36
C VAL A 50 4.14 5.70 -5.73
N LYS A 51 5.47 5.69 -5.88
CA LYS A 51 6.11 5.98 -7.17
C LYS A 51 5.69 4.96 -8.24
N GLY A 52 5.64 3.67 -7.89
CA GLY A 52 5.19 2.64 -8.82
C GLY A 52 3.73 2.84 -9.24
N MET A 53 2.83 3.06 -8.28
CA MET A 53 1.42 3.32 -8.57
C MET A 53 1.21 4.55 -9.45
N LYS A 54 1.98 5.63 -9.25
CA LYS A 54 1.93 6.82 -10.10
C LYS A 54 2.48 6.57 -11.50
N ARG A 55 3.51 5.73 -11.63
CA ARG A 55 4.20 5.46 -12.91
C ARG A 55 3.40 4.52 -13.80
N TRP A 56 2.73 3.51 -13.23
CA TRP A 56 1.89 2.55 -13.97
C TRP A 56 0.44 2.63 -13.48
N PRO A 57 -0.27 3.72 -13.78
CA PRO A 57 -1.63 3.93 -13.33
C PRO A 57 -2.61 2.92 -13.95
N ASP A 58 -2.28 2.32 -15.09
CA ASP A 58 -3.13 1.34 -15.79
C ASP A 58 -2.77 -0.12 -15.49
N ASN A 59 -1.71 -0.37 -14.72
CA ASN A 59 -1.33 -1.74 -14.33
C ASN A 59 -2.11 -2.19 -13.09
N MET A 60 -3.08 -3.08 -13.29
CA MET A 60 -3.99 -3.50 -12.22
C MET A 60 -3.27 -4.17 -11.06
N SER A 61 -2.20 -4.92 -11.35
CA SER A 61 -1.44 -5.60 -10.29
C SER A 61 -0.66 -4.59 -9.44
N VAL A 62 -0.01 -3.61 -10.07
CA VAL A 62 0.69 -2.53 -9.35
C VAL A 62 -0.28 -1.76 -8.44
N GLN A 63 -1.47 -1.42 -8.97
CA GLN A 63 -2.49 -0.72 -8.20
C GLN A 63 -3.04 -1.57 -7.05
N GLU A 64 -3.39 -2.83 -7.32
CA GLU A 64 -3.93 -3.76 -6.34
C GLU A 64 -2.95 -4.03 -5.21
N PHE A 65 -1.72 -4.43 -5.53
CA PHE A 65 -0.72 -4.75 -4.52
C PHE A 65 -0.23 -3.51 -3.78
N GLY A 66 -0.21 -2.34 -4.43
CA GLY A 66 0.06 -1.07 -3.75
C GLY A 66 -0.99 -0.76 -2.69
N CYS A 67 -2.29 -0.83 -3.04
CA CYS A 67 -3.38 -0.63 -2.08
C CYS A 67 -3.34 -1.67 -0.94
N LYS A 68 -3.12 -2.94 -1.27
CA LYS A 68 -3.05 -4.01 -0.26
C LYS A 68 -1.83 -3.88 0.67
N LEU A 69 -0.68 -3.44 0.16
CA LEU A 69 0.50 -3.16 0.98
C LEU A 69 0.18 -2.09 2.01
N PHE A 70 -0.44 -0.98 1.59
CA PHE A 70 -0.79 0.09 2.51
C PHE A 70 -1.82 -0.33 3.55
N SER A 71 -2.86 -1.08 3.16
CA SER A 71 -3.81 -1.68 4.10
C SER A 71 -3.14 -2.55 5.16
N GLY A 72 -2.18 -3.37 4.74
CA GLY A 72 -1.39 -4.16 5.69
C GLY A 72 -0.71 -3.27 6.72
N ILE A 73 -0.02 -2.22 6.26
CA ILE A 73 0.76 -1.35 7.14
C ILE A 73 -0.11 -0.65 8.20
N ILE A 74 -1.31 -0.19 7.83
CA ILE A 74 -2.22 0.54 8.75
C ILE A 74 -2.95 -0.39 9.71
N TYR A 75 -3.37 -1.58 9.24
CA TYR A 75 -4.11 -2.52 10.09
C TYR A 75 -3.36 -2.92 11.36
N ASP A 76 -2.02 -2.91 11.31
CA ASP A 76 -1.17 -3.39 12.39
C ASP A 76 -0.87 -2.30 13.44
N GLU A 77 -0.77 -1.03 13.03
CA GLU A 77 -0.31 0.04 13.92
C GLU A 77 -0.82 1.44 13.49
N ASP A 78 -1.54 2.12 14.39
CA ASP A 78 -2.04 3.50 14.19
C ASP A 78 -0.91 4.53 14.00
N LYS A 79 0.34 4.17 14.32
CA LYS A 79 1.51 5.06 14.22
C LYS A 79 1.92 5.40 12.78
N TYR A 80 1.44 4.64 11.79
CA TYR A 80 1.79 4.84 10.38
C TYR A 80 0.84 5.74 9.61
N ASP A 81 -0.28 6.10 10.21
CA ASP A 81 -1.29 7.00 9.66
C ASP A 81 -0.64 8.29 9.14
N HIS A 82 0.14 8.98 9.98
CA HIS A 82 0.85 10.19 9.58
C HIS A 82 1.83 9.96 8.43
N ALA A 83 2.59 8.85 8.46
CA ALA A 83 3.54 8.53 7.40
C ALA A 83 2.83 8.25 6.07
N MET A 84 1.64 7.65 6.09
CA MET A 84 0.81 7.41 4.90
C MET A 84 0.30 8.69 4.27
N VAL A 85 -0.11 9.66 5.11
CA VAL A 85 -0.51 11.00 4.64
C VAL A 85 0.70 11.74 4.06
N GLU A 86 1.78 11.85 4.84
CA GLU A 86 2.99 12.59 4.46
C GLU A 86 3.61 12.03 3.17
N LYS A 87 3.70 10.70 3.05
CA LYS A 87 4.32 10.03 1.90
C LYS A 87 3.34 9.86 0.72
N SER A 88 2.20 10.55 0.73
CA SER A 88 1.22 10.61 -0.37
C SER A 88 0.54 9.29 -0.74
N ALA A 89 0.47 8.32 0.18
CA ALA A 89 -0.21 7.05 -0.06
C ALA A 89 -1.72 7.26 -0.25
N VAL A 90 -2.34 8.12 0.59
CA VAL A 90 -3.77 8.47 0.47
C VAL A 90 -4.10 9.07 -0.89
N ALA A 91 -3.29 10.02 -1.35
CA ALA A 91 -3.46 10.64 -2.66
C ALA A 91 -3.33 9.62 -3.79
N ALA A 92 -2.34 8.72 -3.71
CA ALA A 92 -2.16 7.67 -4.70
C ALA A 92 -3.38 6.74 -4.79
N VAL A 93 -3.90 6.26 -3.65
CA VAL A 93 -5.08 5.39 -3.60
C VAL A 93 -6.34 6.12 -4.09
N SER A 94 -6.53 7.39 -3.74
CA SER A 94 -7.62 8.21 -4.29
C SER A 94 -7.58 8.28 -5.82
N THR A 95 -6.39 8.50 -6.41
CA THR A 95 -6.22 8.49 -7.87
C THR A 95 -6.54 7.11 -8.46
N THR A 96 -6.09 6.03 -7.82
CA THR A 96 -6.43 4.65 -8.23
C THR A 96 -7.94 4.44 -8.24
N MET A 97 -8.64 4.88 -7.19
CA MET A 97 -10.09 4.77 -7.10
C MET A 97 -10.76 5.53 -8.24
N GLN A 98 -10.43 6.81 -8.43
CA GLN A 98 -11.01 7.65 -9.49
C GLN A 98 -10.81 7.01 -10.88
N ARG A 99 -9.63 6.45 -11.15
CA ARG A 99 -9.28 5.89 -12.45
C ARG A 99 -9.99 4.56 -12.75
N HIS A 100 -10.20 3.72 -11.74
CA HIS A 100 -10.73 2.36 -11.96
C HIS A 100 -12.17 2.16 -11.49
N TRP A 101 -12.82 3.19 -10.91
CA TRP A 101 -14.16 3.08 -10.31
C TRP A 101 -15.23 2.55 -11.26
N ASN A 102 -15.20 2.99 -12.53
CA ASN A 102 -16.22 2.64 -13.52
C ASN A 102 -15.90 1.35 -14.27
N ASN A 103 -14.71 0.75 -14.08
CA ASN A 103 -14.35 -0.48 -14.75
C ASN A 103 -14.77 -1.70 -13.91
N HIS A 104 -15.74 -2.48 -14.41
CA HIS A 104 -16.29 -3.65 -13.70
C HIS A 104 -15.30 -4.82 -13.58
N SER A 105 -14.28 -4.93 -14.43
CA SER A 105 -13.26 -5.98 -14.31
C SER A 105 -12.30 -5.77 -13.14
N ASN A 106 -12.29 -4.57 -12.52
CA ASN A 106 -11.26 -4.16 -11.57
C ASN A 106 -11.71 -4.31 -10.11
N LYS A 107 -12.50 -5.35 -9.81
CA LYS A 107 -13.11 -5.57 -8.50
C LYS A 107 -12.07 -5.67 -7.38
N SER A 108 -10.93 -6.32 -7.62
CA SER A 108 -9.87 -6.50 -6.62
C SER A 108 -9.20 -5.18 -6.21
N VAL A 109 -8.85 -4.33 -7.18
CA VAL A 109 -8.28 -3.00 -6.94
C VAL A 109 -9.26 -2.14 -6.14
N LYS A 110 -10.55 -2.14 -6.49
CA LYS A 110 -11.57 -1.38 -5.75
C LYS A 110 -11.69 -1.84 -4.30
N ILE A 111 -11.76 -3.15 -4.07
CA ILE A 111 -11.84 -3.71 -2.72
C ILE A 111 -10.61 -3.31 -1.91
N ALA A 112 -9.41 -3.46 -2.48
CA ALA A 112 -8.17 -3.10 -1.80
C ALA A 112 -8.11 -1.60 -1.46
N ALA A 113 -8.48 -0.73 -2.41
CA ALA A 113 -8.50 0.70 -2.22
C ALA A 113 -9.53 1.15 -1.16
N CYS A 114 -10.76 0.62 -1.23
CA CYS A 114 -11.79 0.90 -0.23
C CYS A 114 -11.38 0.42 1.16
N ARG A 115 -10.74 -0.75 1.25
CA ARG A 115 -10.24 -1.28 2.52
C ARG A 115 -9.22 -0.34 3.14
N PHE A 116 -8.21 0.09 2.38
CA PHE A 116 -7.21 1.05 2.84
C PHE A 116 -7.85 2.35 3.33
N MET A 117 -8.78 2.91 2.55
CA MET A 117 -9.46 4.15 2.94
C MET A 117 -10.26 3.97 4.23
N ASN A 118 -11.00 2.87 4.37
CA ASN A 118 -11.76 2.57 5.58
C ASN A 118 -10.84 2.41 6.80
N GLU A 119 -9.70 1.74 6.65
CA GLU A 119 -8.70 1.58 7.72
C GLU A 119 -8.13 2.96 8.14
N MET A 120 -7.74 3.79 7.17
CA MET A 120 -7.29 5.16 7.43
C MET A 120 -8.34 5.97 8.19
N PHE A 121 -9.58 6.06 7.69
CA PHE A 121 -10.59 6.93 8.31
C PHE A 121 -11.09 6.42 9.66
N ARG A 122 -11.05 5.10 9.90
CA ARG A 122 -11.39 4.54 11.22
C ARG A 122 -10.35 4.92 12.27
N ASN A 123 -9.07 4.85 11.94
CA ASN A 123 -7.98 5.17 12.86
C ASN A 123 -7.81 6.70 13.05
N TYR A 124 -8.07 7.50 12.01
CA TYR A 124 -8.07 8.96 12.10
C TYR A 124 -9.28 9.57 12.80
N GLY A 125 -10.42 8.87 12.85
CA GLY A 125 -11.65 9.34 13.50
C GLY A 125 -11.56 9.38 15.03
N GLU A 126 -10.65 8.60 15.63
CA GLU A 126 -10.46 8.55 17.09
C GLU A 126 -9.46 9.60 17.62
N ASN A 127 -8.65 10.20 16.74
CA ASN A 127 -7.52 11.08 17.09
C ASN A 127 -7.69 12.56 16.68
N TRP A 128 -8.90 13.02 16.33
CA TRP A 128 -9.15 14.42 15.98
C TRP A 128 -9.64 15.23 17.20
N SER A 129 -8.82 16.15 17.70
CA SER A 129 -9.28 17.39 18.34
C SER A 129 -8.72 18.57 17.53
N PRO A 130 -9.55 19.54 17.14
CA PRO A 130 -9.13 20.71 16.36
C PRO A 130 -8.09 21.57 17.06
#